data_AF-A0A7W6ZN42-F1
#
_entry.id   AF-A0A7W6ZN42-F1
#
_cell.length_a   1.000
_cell.length_b   1.000
_cell.length_c   1.000
_cell.angle_alpha   90.00
_cell.angle_beta   90.00
_cell.angle_gamma   90.00
#
_symmetry.space_group_name_H-M   'P 1'
#
loop_
_entity.id
_entity.type
_entity.pdbx_description
1 polymer ?
#
loop_
_entity_poly.entity_id
_entity_poly.type
_entity_poly.pdbx_seq_one_letter_code
_entity_poly.pdbx_strand_id
1 'polypeptide(L)'
;MEITRNGTAPIADEGVKRIGDLYRIEADLRGFDPQARLAVRQARSTPLVADMQAWLVHHRARVATKSPLGEALAYIAKYWDGLKLFLTDGRIEIDNTQTLIA
;
A
#
# COMPACT_ATOMS: atom_id res chain seq x y z
N MET A 1 9.40 -19.10 -28.75
CA MET A 1 8.68 -17.87 -28.38
C MET A 1 7.27 -18.29 -27.97
N GLU A 2 7.05 -18.57 -26.69
CA GLU A 2 5.71 -18.86 -26.17
C GLU A 2 5.47 -17.93 -24.97
N ILE A 3 4.75 -16.87 -25.31
CA ILE A 3 3.99 -15.94 -24.48
C ILE A 3 3.26 -16.66 -23.33
N THR A 4 3.79 -16.54 -22.11
CA THR A 4 3.16 -17.01 -20.88
C THR A 4 1.87 -16.23 -20.63
N ARG A 5 0.75 -16.92 -20.85
CA ARG A 5 -0.60 -16.49 -20.43
C ARG A 5 -0.93 -17.21 -19.13
N ASN A 6 -1.44 -16.46 -18.14
CA ASN A 6 -1.99 -16.84 -16.83
C ASN A 6 -1.05 -16.77 -15.61
N GLY A 7 -1.45 -15.88 -14.70
CA GLY A 7 -0.96 -15.76 -13.33
C GLY A 7 -0.36 -14.39 -13.09
N THR A 8 -1.13 -13.42 -12.58
CA THR A 8 -0.55 -12.43 -11.68
C THR A 8 0.34 -13.20 -10.70
N ALA A 9 1.65 -12.93 -10.69
CA ALA A 9 2.59 -13.69 -9.87
C ALA A 9 2.09 -13.69 -8.40
N PRO A 10 2.26 -14.76 -7.60
CA PRO A 10 1.79 -14.81 -6.20
C PRO A 10 2.18 -13.59 -5.35
N ILE A 11 3.32 -12.96 -5.67
CA ILE A 11 3.80 -11.70 -5.07
C ILE A 11 2.88 -10.52 -5.40
N ALA A 12 2.38 -10.43 -6.63
CA ALA A 12 1.45 -9.39 -7.04
C ALA A 12 0.09 -9.55 -6.32
N ASP A 13 -0.44 -10.77 -6.23
CA ASP A 13 -1.70 -11.04 -5.52
C ASP A 13 -1.57 -10.72 -4.02
N GLU A 14 -0.43 -11.06 -3.40
CA GLU A 14 -0.17 -10.69 -2.00
C GLU A 14 -0.11 -9.17 -1.81
N GLY A 15 0.54 -8.44 -2.73
CA GLY A 15 0.57 -6.99 -2.73
C GLY A 15 -0.84 -6.37 -2.83
N VAL A 16 -1.66 -6.87 -3.75
CA VAL A 16 -3.06 -6.42 -3.92
C VAL A 16 -3.87 -6.68 -2.64
N LYS A 17 -3.72 -7.85 -2.01
CA LYS A 17 -4.42 -8.18 -0.78
C LYS A 17 -4.06 -7.22 0.36
N ARG A 18 -2.77 -6.94 0.57
CA ARG A 18 -2.29 -6.01 1.62
C ARG A 18 -2.83 -4.61 1.43
N ILE A 19 -2.85 -4.11 0.19
CA ILE A 19 -3.45 -2.80 -0.15
C ILE A 19 -4.96 -2.82 0.08
N GLY A 20 -5.65 -3.90 -0.31
CA GLY A 20 -7.08 -4.07 -0.07
C GLY A 20 -7.47 -4.06 1.41
N ASP A 21 -6.61 -4.60 2.28
CA ASP A 21 -6.83 -4.57 3.73
C ASP A 21 -6.80 -3.13 4.29
N LEU A 22 -5.91 -2.27 3.77
CA LEU A 22 -5.87 -0.84 4.13
C LEU A 22 -7.12 -0.10 3.64
N TYR A 23 -7.53 -0.31 2.38
CA TYR A 23 -8.72 0.34 1.84
C TYR A 23 -10.01 -0.06 2.57
N ARG A 24 -10.09 -1.29 3.10
CA ARG A 24 -11.23 -1.72 3.90
C ARG A 24 -11.33 -0.92 5.20
N ILE A 25 -10.21 -0.69 5.87
CA ILE A 25 -10.17 0.16 7.08
C ILE A 25 -10.58 1.58 6.72
N GLU A 26 -10.07 2.14 5.62
CA GLU A 26 -10.42 3.51 5.21
C GLU A 26 -11.88 3.66 4.78
N ALA A 27 -12.48 2.60 4.21
CA ALA A 27 -13.92 2.57 3.91
C ALA A 27 -14.75 2.61 5.20
N ASP A 28 -14.37 1.85 6.24
CA ASP A 28 -15.04 1.87 7.55
C ASP A 28 -14.95 3.25 8.23
N LEU A 29 -13.89 4.01 7.93
CA LEU A 29 -13.59 5.31 8.53
C LEU A 29 -14.21 6.50 7.79
N ARG A 30 -14.89 6.26 6.66
CA ARG A 30 -15.49 7.34 5.88
C ARG A 30 -16.58 8.04 6.69
N GLY A 31 -16.51 9.37 6.75
CA GLY A 31 -17.47 10.21 7.49
C GLY A 31 -17.18 10.36 8.99
N PHE A 32 -16.14 9.70 9.51
CA PHE A 32 -15.64 9.96 10.86
C PHE A 32 -14.84 11.26 10.88
N ASP A 33 -14.79 11.91 12.04
CA ASP A 33 -13.95 13.09 12.23
C ASP A 33 -12.44 12.72 12.17
N PRO A 34 -11.56 13.68 11.85
CA PRO A 34 -10.12 13.42 11.71
C PRO A 34 -9.46 12.76 12.94
N GLN A 35 -9.91 13.07 14.16
CA GLN A 35 -9.30 12.53 15.37
C GLN A 35 -9.68 11.05 15.56
N ALA A 36 -10.96 10.71 15.34
CA ALA A 36 -11.41 9.32 15.36
C ALA A 36 -10.71 8.47 14.29
N ARG A 37 -10.56 9.01 13.07
CA ARG A 37 -9.81 8.36 12.00
C ARG A 37 -8.37 8.06 12.41
N LEU A 38 -7.68 9.07 12.95
CA LEU A 38 -6.28 8.93 13.36
C LEU A 38 -6.11 7.85 14.44
N ALA A 39 -6.98 7.83 15.45
CA ALA A 39 -6.94 6.82 16.51
C ALA A 39 -7.08 5.39 15.95
N VAL A 40 -8.02 5.19 15.02
CA VAL A 40 -8.22 3.87 14.40
C VAL A 40 -7.07 3.50 13.48
N ARG A 41 -6.50 4.45 12.72
CA ARG A 41 -5.32 4.21 11.87
C ARG A 41 -4.09 3.82 12.70
N GLN A 42 -3.88 4.46 13.83
CA GLN A 42 -2.82 4.09 14.77
C GLN A 42 -3.00 2.65 15.27
N ALA A 43 -4.22 2.24 15.59
CA ALA A 43 -4.52 0.90 16.09
C ALA A 43 -4.51 -0.20 15.01
N ARG A 44 -5.07 0.07 13.82
CA ARG A 44 -5.34 -0.95 12.78
C ARG A 44 -4.45 -0.82 11.55
N SER A 45 -4.23 0.40 11.05
CA SER A 45 -3.51 0.62 9.80
C SER A 45 -1.99 0.60 9.99
N THR A 46 -1.47 1.12 11.10
CA THR A 46 -0.03 1.17 11.42
C THR A 46 0.66 -0.20 11.35
N PRO A 47 0.16 -1.27 12.00
CA PRO A 47 0.80 -2.59 11.90
C PRO A 47 0.76 -3.15 10.47
N LEU A 48 -0.32 -2.93 9.72
CA LEU A 48 -0.43 -3.40 8.33
C LEU A 48 0.54 -2.67 7.41
N VAL A 49 0.71 -1.36 7.61
CA VAL A 49 1.72 -0.57 6.89
C VAL A 49 3.11 -1.10 7.22
N ALA A 50 3.47 -1.26 8.49
CA ALA A 50 4.78 -1.80 8.88
C ALA A 50 5.07 -3.17 8.23
N ASP A 51 4.10 -4.08 8.26
CA ASP A 51 4.21 -5.41 7.64
C ASP A 51 4.40 -5.33 6.12
N MET A 52 3.67 -4.44 5.45
CA MET A 52 3.79 -4.25 4.01
C MET A 52 5.14 -3.58 3.64
N GLN A 53 5.70 -2.71 4.48
CA GLN A 53 7.05 -2.18 4.29
C GLN A 53 8.10 -3.29 4.34
N ALA A 54 8.03 -4.15 5.36
CA ALA A 54 8.94 -5.27 5.52
C ALA A 54 8.85 -6.23 4.34
N TRP A 55 7.62 -6.54 3.90
CA TRP A 55 7.34 -7.35 2.73
C TRP A 55 7.93 -6.75 1.45
N LEU A 56 7.79 -5.44 1.25
CA LEU A 56 8.29 -4.74 0.07
C LEU A 56 9.81 -4.74 0.02
N VAL A 57 10.48 -4.46 1.15
CA VAL A 57 11.94 -4.54 1.27
C VAL A 57 12.44 -5.95 0.96
N HIS A 58 11.80 -6.97 1.53
CA HIS A 58 12.18 -8.37 1.31
C HIS A 58 12.11 -8.77 -0.17
N HIS A 59 11.03 -8.42 -0.87
CA HIS A 59 10.84 -8.81 -2.27
C HIS A 59 11.72 -7.99 -3.21
N ARG A 60 11.90 -6.69 -2.97
CA ARG A 60 12.76 -5.83 -3.79
C ARG A 60 14.21 -6.28 -3.82
N ALA A 61 14.72 -6.84 -2.73
CA ALA A 61 16.07 -7.39 -2.68
C ALA A 61 16.26 -8.64 -3.56
N ARG A 62 15.17 -9.27 -4.02
CA ARG A 62 15.16 -10.58 -4.68
C ARG A 62 14.66 -10.55 -6.12
N VAL A 63 14.24 -9.38 -6.62
CA VAL A 63 13.76 -9.20 -8.00
C VAL A 63 14.72 -8.35 -8.81
N ALA A 64 14.86 -8.65 -10.10
CA ALA A 64 15.61 -7.78 -11.00
C ALA A 64 14.90 -6.42 -11.14
N THR A 65 15.60 -5.32 -10.88
CA THR A 65 15.05 -3.96 -10.89
C THR A 65 14.34 -3.60 -12.20
N LYS A 66 14.86 -4.08 -13.34
CA LYS A 66 14.30 -3.82 -14.69
C LYS A 66 13.25 -4.83 -15.14
N SER A 67 12.84 -5.75 -14.28
CA SER A 67 11.71 -6.65 -14.58
C SER A 67 10.39 -5.92 -14.34
N PRO A 68 9.29 -6.31 -15.00
CA PRO A 68 7.97 -5.71 -14.74
C PRO A 68 7.57 -5.75 -13.25
N LEU A 69 7.91 -6.83 -12.54
CA LEU A 69 7.69 -6.94 -11.09
C LEU A 69 8.59 -5.99 -10.29
N GLY A 70 9.85 -5.86 -10.69
CA GLY A 70 10.80 -4.91 -10.09
C GLY A 70 10.33 -3.47 -10.22
N GLU A 71 9.81 -3.08 -11.39
CA GLU A 71 9.25 -1.75 -11.64
C GLU A 71 7.95 -1.51 -10.85
N ALA A 72 7.08 -2.52 -10.73
CA ALA A 72 5.87 -2.42 -9.92
C ALA A 72 6.19 -2.23 -8.41
N LEU A 73 7.14 -3.01 -7.88
CA LEU A 73 7.60 -2.85 -6.49
C LEU A 73 8.38 -1.53 -6.30
N ALA A 74 9.05 -1.04 -7.36
CA ALA A 74 9.66 0.29 -7.38
C ALA A 74 8.64 1.39 -7.22
N TYR A 75 7.57 1.32 -8.01
CA TYR A 75 6.45 2.23 -7.97
C TYR A 75 5.80 2.26 -6.59
N ILE A 76 5.39 1.11 -6.03
CA ILE A 76 4.73 1.05 -4.71
C ILE A 76 5.60 1.69 -3.62
N ALA A 77 6.92 1.43 -3.62
CA ALA A 77 7.81 2.02 -2.62
C ALA A 77 7.92 3.55 -2.72
N LYS A 78 7.75 4.12 -3.92
CA LYS A 78 7.78 5.58 -4.11
C LYS A 78 6.59 6.24 -3.41
N TYR A 79 5.41 5.61 -3.42
CA TYR A 79 4.22 6.13 -2.74
C TYR A 79 4.21 5.81 -1.24
N TRP A 80 5.15 4.99 -0.77
CA TRP A 80 5.23 4.54 0.61
C TRP A 80 5.41 5.68 1.61
N ASP A 81 6.22 6.68 1.26
CA ASP A 81 6.41 7.86 2.12
C ASP A 81 5.12 8.68 2.24
N GLY A 82 4.35 8.76 1.17
CA GLY A 82 3.00 9.35 1.18
C GLY A 82 2.02 8.58 2.06
N LEU A 83 2.06 7.25 2.01
CA LEU A 83 1.27 6.37 2.87
C LEU A 83 1.65 6.48 4.36
N LYS A 84 2.80 7.03 4.74
CA LYS A 84 3.08 7.26 6.17
C LYS A 84 2.39 8.52 6.70
N LEU A 85 2.12 9.50 5.85
CA LEU A 85 1.51 10.77 6.25
C LEU A 85 0.07 10.59 6.77
N PHE A 86 -0.74 9.73 6.14
CA PHE A 86 -2.12 9.50 6.59
C PHE A 86 -2.20 8.83 7.98
N LEU A 87 -1.14 8.11 8.38
CA LEU A 87 -1.03 7.52 9.71
C LEU A 87 -0.79 8.57 10.79
N THR A 88 -0.26 9.74 10.44
CA THR A 88 0.06 10.82 11.37
C THR A 88 -0.89 12.01 11.28
N ASP A 89 -1.65 12.13 10.18
CA ASP A 89 -2.64 13.18 9.97
C ASP A 89 -4.00 12.58 9.53
N GLY A 90 -5.00 12.72 10.41
CA GLY A 90 -6.37 12.25 10.18
C GLY A 90 -7.16 13.01 9.12
N ARG A 91 -6.64 14.15 8.63
CA ARG A 91 -7.25 14.93 7.54
C ARG A 91 -6.87 14.40 6.17
N ILE A 92 -5.76 13.68 6.07
CA ILE A 92 -5.29 13.08 4.83
C ILE A 92 -6.10 11.82 4.57
N GLU A 93 -6.72 11.75 3.39
CA GLU A 93 -7.44 10.57 2.92
C GLU A 93 -6.57 9.75 1.99
N ILE A 94 -6.73 8.43 2.00
CA ILE A 94 -6.14 7.57 0.97
C ILE A 94 -7.09 7.59 -0.22
N ASP A 95 -6.84 8.45 -1.21
CA ASP A 95 -7.51 8.35 -2.50
C ASP A 95 -6.76 7.42 -3.48
N ASN A 96 -7.49 6.86 -4.43
CA ASN A 96 -6.97 5.97 -5.48
C ASN A 96 -6.54 6.77 -6.73
N THR A 97 -6.29 8.07 -6.60
CA THR A 97 -6.15 8.98 -7.75
C THR A 97 -4.76 9.62 -7.80
N GLN A 98 -3.69 8.83 -7.74
CA GLN A 98 -2.30 9.27 -8.03
C GLN A 98 -1.77 10.52 -7.30
N THR A 99 -2.52 11.11 -6.38
CA THR A 99 -2.35 12.52 -6.00
C THR A 99 -2.63 12.68 -4.52
N LEU A 100 -1.69 12.19 -3.70
CA LEU A 100 -1.49 12.79 -2.38
C LEU A 100 -0.94 14.20 -2.59
N ILE A 101 -1.80 15.18 -2.78
CA ILE A 101 -1.54 16.57 -2.41
C ILE A 101 -2.70 17.02 -1.52
N ALA A 102 -2.31 17.65 -0.42
CA ALA A 102 -3.16 18.23 0.62
C ALA A 102 -4.20 19.23 0.06
#